data_AF-A0A972USF4-F1
#
_entry.id   AF-A0A972USF4-F1
#
_cell.length_a   1.000
_cell.length_b   1.000
_cell.length_c   1.000
_cell.angle_alpha   90.00
_cell.angle_beta   90.00
_cell.angle_gamma   90.00
#
_symmetry.space_group_name_H-M   'P 1'
#
loop_
_entity.id
_entity.type
_entity.pdbx_description
1 polymer ?
#
loop_
_entity_poly.entity_id
_entity_poly.type
_entity_poly.pdbx_seq_one_letter_code
_entity_poly.pdbx_strand_id
1 'polypeptide(L)'
;MLSYANGKYVLSDELSLPVLQDPVGTFRGFRIFTAARTIGSKVFRLEDHIDRLFNSAEKVHMPLPHSKDELQAIIQETIEKNSDREGDLLLEIIYSGGMAGETRLNTAGSAVLYILVIPLKTPPVEWYEKGIKLASFAYQRQWPEIKLLSYVAGVIAHQTVVKEHQAQEALFISPDEKKTVFGRHYI
;
A
#
# COMPACT_ATOMS: atom_id res chain seq x y z
N MET A 1 -16.85 -0.64 9.39
CA MET A 1 -15.78 -1.66 9.24
C MET A 1 -14.77 -1.43 10.35
N LEU A 2 -14.06 -2.48 10.73
CA LEU A 2 -12.99 -2.44 11.70
C LEU A 2 -11.65 -2.59 10.99
N SER A 3 -10.71 -1.72 11.36
CA SER A 3 -9.33 -1.70 10.92
C SER A 3 -8.40 -2.05 12.08
N TYR A 4 -7.18 -2.50 11.79
CA TYR A 4 -6.15 -2.80 12.80
C TYR A 4 -5.15 -1.65 12.90
N ALA A 5 -4.86 -1.22 14.13
CA ALA A 5 -3.91 -0.18 14.47
C ALA A 5 -3.05 -0.63 15.65
N ASN A 6 -1.87 -1.20 15.35
CA ASN A 6 -0.85 -1.56 16.34
C ASN A 6 -1.39 -2.28 17.60
N GLY A 7 -2.03 -3.43 17.41
CA GLY A 7 -2.58 -4.27 18.49
C GLY A 7 -4.00 -3.93 18.90
N LYS A 8 -4.65 -2.94 18.25
CA LYS A 8 -6.03 -2.54 18.55
C LYS A 8 -6.88 -2.55 17.29
N TYR A 9 -8.16 -2.85 17.45
CA TYR A 9 -9.16 -2.68 16.41
C TYR A 9 -9.91 -1.37 16.61
N VAL A 10 -10.01 -0.57 15.56
CA VAL A 10 -10.67 0.73 15.55
C VAL A 10 -11.65 0.81 14.39
N LEU A 11 -12.61 1.74 14.45
CA LEU A 11 -13.44 2.02 13.27
C LEU A 11 -12.54 2.51 12.12
N SER A 12 -12.82 2.06 10.89
CA SER A 12 -11.95 2.34 9.74
C SER A 12 -11.83 3.84 9.42
N ASP A 13 -12.84 4.64 9.73
CA ASP A 13 -12.83 6.10 9.61
C ASP A 13 -12.10 6.83 10.75
N GLU A 14 -11.84 6.15 11.87
CA GLU A 14 -11.06 6.64 13.00
C GLU A 14 -9.59 6.20 12.95
N LEU A 15 -9.22 5.32 12.00
CA LEU A 15 -7.84 4.87 11.83
C LEU A 15 -6.92 6.07 11.52
N SER A 16 -5.88 6.22 12.33
CA SER A 16 -4.95 7.35 12.23
C SER A 16 -3.50 6.90 12.42
N LEU A 17 -2.58 7.66 11.81
CA LEU A 17 -1.15 7.51 11.98
C LEU A 17 -0.65 8.54 13.02
N PRO A 18 -0.17 8.11 14.20
CA PRO A 18 0.26 9.01 15.26
C PRO A 18 1.63 9.65 14.94
N VAL A 19 1.63 10.91 14.51
CA VAL A 19 2.86 11.64 14.09
C VAL A 19 3.98 11.59 15.14
N LEU A 20 3.65 11.74 16.42
CA LEU A 20 4.64 11.71 17.51
C LEU A 20 5.23 10.32 17.76
N GLN A 21 4.51 9.25 17.41
CA GLN A 21 4.93 7.86 17.63
C GLN A 21 5.46 7.20 16.34
N ASP A 22 5.28 7.87 15.20
CA ASP A 22 5.76 7.44 13.88
C ASP A 22 6.43 8.58 13.08
N PRO A 23 7.42 9.29 13.65
CA PRO A 23 8.13 10.36 12.96
C PRO A 23 8.96 9.84 11.78
N VAL A 24 9.48 8.60 11.82
CA VAL A 24 10.25 8.05 10.70
C VAL A 24 9.32 7.73 9.53
N GLY A 25 8.19 7.07 9.77
CA GLY A 25 7.21 6.83 8.73
C GLY A 25 6.63 8.13 8.18
N THR A 26 6.32 9.10 9.05
CA THR A 26 5.66 10.35 8.65
C THR A 26 6.59 11.33 7.95
N PHE A 27 7.73 11.67 8.55
CA PHE A 27 8.60 12.72 8.03
C PHE A 27 9.75 12.21 7.15
N ARG A 28 10.00 10.90 7.10
CA ARG A 28 10.99 10.28 6.17
C ARG A 28 10.33 9.42 5.11
N GLY A 29 9.01 9.22 5.17
CA GLY A 29 8.30 8.36 4.23
C GLY A 29 8.70 6.90 4.30
N PHE A 30 9.33 6.46 5.40
CA PHE A 30 9.83 5.09 5.55
C PHE A 30 8.68 4.14 5.85
N ARG A 31 7.97 3.75 4.80
CA ARG A 31 6.81 2.86 4.87
C ARG A 31 6.78 1.91 3.67
N ILE A 32 6.45 0.66 3.95
CA ILE A 32 6.12 -0.35 2.94
C ILE A 32 4.64 -0.72 3.07
N PHE A 33 4.06 -1.20 1.98
CA PHE A 33 2.69 -1.70 2.01
C PHE A 33 2.41 -2.76 0.97
N THR A 34 1.24 -3.37 1.13
CA THR A 34 0.61 -4.17 0.10
C THR A 34 -0.89 -3.88 0.14
N ALA A 35 -1.49 -3.75 -1.04
CA ALA A 35 -2.93 -3.73 -1.20
C ALA A 35 -3.38 -5.16 -1.56
N ALA A 36 -4.36 -5.67 -0.81
CA ALA A 36 -4.96 -6.99 -1.03
C ALA A 36 -6.49 -6.85 -1.08
N ARG A 37 -7.16 -7.69 -1.86
CA ARG A 37 -8.63 -7.72 -1.90
C ARG A 37 -9.17 -9.02 -1.34
N THR A 38 -10.39 -9.01 -0.83
CA THR A 38 -11.14 -10.24 -0.63
C THR A 38 -11.87 -10.66 -1.91
N ILE A 39 -12.17 -11.95 -1.99
CA ILE A 39 -13.15 -12.57 -2.89
C ILE A 39 -13.96 -13.53 -2.02
N GLY A 40 -15.24 -13.22 -1.81
CA GLY A 40 -16.10 -14.07 -0.97
C GLY A 40 -15.56 -14.24 0.45
N SER A 41 -15.19 -13.13 1.08
CA SER A 41 -14.65 -13.06 2.46
C SER A 41 -13.31 -13.76 2.69
N LYS A 42 -12.57 -14.13 1.64
CA LYS A 42 -11.19 -14.63 1.73
C LYS A 42 -10.23 -13.71 1.01
N VAL A 43 -9.08 -13.43 1.60
CA VAL A 43 -8.04 -12.63 0.94
C VAL A 43 -7.48 -13.39 -0.25
N PHE A 44 -7.55 -12.79 -1.44
CA PHE A 44 -6.98 -13.37 -2.65
C PHE A 44 -5.45 -13.35 -2.53
N ARG A 45 -4.80 -14.51 -2.71
CA ARG A 45 -3.32 -14.65 -2.71
C ARG A 45 -2.63 -14.06 -1.47
N LEU A 46 -3.18 -14.32 -0.29
CA LEU A 46 -2.68 -13.79 0.98
C LEU A 46 -1.17 -14.02 1.20
N GLU A 47 -0.70 -15.25 0.94
CA GLU A 47 0.71 -15.61 1.11
C GLU A 47 1.63 -14.75 0.23
N ASP A 48 1.27 -14.51 -1.03
CA ASP A 48 2.04 -13.64 -1.94
C ASP A 48 2.10 -12.19 -1.43
N HIS A 49 1.02 -11.68 -0.83
CA HIS A 49 0.99 -10.34 -0.25
C HIS A 49 1.90 -10.25 0.98
N ILE A 50 1.91 -11.27 1.85
CA ILE A 50 2.79 -11.37 3.02
C ILE A 50 4.24 -11.46 2.57
N ASP A 51 4.55 -12.35 1.62
CA ASP A 51 5.90 -12.51 1.08
C ASP A 51 6.42 -11.21 0.46
N ARG A 52 5.58 -10.48 -0.26
CA ARG A 52 5.92 -9.17 -0.83
C ARG A 52 6.28 -8.15 0.25
N LEU A 53 5.57 -8.13 1.39
CA LEU A 53 5.88 -7.26 2.52
C LEU A 53 7.22 -7.63 3.15
N PHE A 54 7.44 -8.91 3.45
CA PHE A 54 8.69 -9.38 4.08
C PHE A 54 9.91 -9.14 3.19
N ASN A 55 9.81 -9.43 1.89
CA ASN A 55 10.86 -9.13 0.92
C ASN A 55 11.11 -7.61 0.79
N SER A 56 10.07 -6.79 0.85
CA SER A 56 10.24 -5.32 0.87
C SER A 56 10.95 -4.86 2.14
N ALA A 57 10.56 -5.40 3.30
CA ALA A 57 11.14 -5.08 4.60
C ALA A 57 12.63 -5.47 4.66
N GLU A 58 12.98 -6.65 4.17
CA GLU A 58 14.36 -7.14 4.10
C GLU A 58 15.26 -6.19 3.29
N LYS A 59 14.82 -5.83 2.08
CA LYS A 59 15.59 -4.94 1.18
C LYS A 59 15.83 -3.54 1.74
N VAL A 60 14.95 -3.06 2.63
CA VAL A 60 15.10 -1.76 3.29
C VAL A 60 15.55 -1.86 4.74
N HIS A 61 15.92 -3.05 5.20
CA HIS A 61 16.32 -3.32 6.59
C HIS A 61 15.29 -2.84 7.63
N MET A 62 14.00 -2.99 7.34
CA MET A 62 12.93 -2.62 8.27
C MET A 62 12.71 -3.74 9.30
N PRO A 63 12.89 -3.47 10.60
CA PRO A 63 12.66 -4.46 11.66
C PRO A 63 11.16 -4.67 11.85
N LEU A 64 10.62 -5.81 11.39
CA LEU A 64 9.21 -6.15 11.59
C LEU A 64 9.00 -6.75 13.00
N PRO A 65 7.92 -6.37 13.72
CA PRO A 65 7.60 -6.93 15.02
C PRO A 65 6.86 -8.28 14.95
N HIS A 66 6.45 -8.72 13.76
CA HIS A 66 5.68 -9.95 13.57
C HIS A 66 6.41 -10.89 12.60
N SER A 67 6.28 -12.19 12.85
CA SER A 67 6.53 -13.26 11.89
C SER A 67 5.45 -13.30 10.79
N LYS A 68 5.69 -14.10 9.73
CA LYS A 68 4.71 -14.28 8.65
C LYS A 68 3.41 -14.88 9.18
N ASP A 69 3.50 -15.87 10.07
CA ASP A 69 2.34 -16.55 10.66
C ASP A 69 1.52 -15.61 11.56
N GLU A 70 2.19 -14.77 12.37
CA GLU A 70 1.51 -13.76 13.18
C GLU A 70 0.82 -12.71 12.31
N LEU A 71 1.48 -12.22 11.25
CA LEU A 71 0.84 -11.29 10.32
C LEU A 71 -0.36 -11.93 9.62
N GLN A 72 -0.26 -13.19 9.21
CA GLN A 72 -1.36 -13.94 8.62
C GLN A 72 -2.55 -14.04 9.60
N ALA A 73 -2.28 -14.37 10.87
CA ALA A 73 -3.32 -14.44 11.90
C ALA A 73 -4.00 -13.08 12.12
N ILE A 74 -3.24 -11.99 12.19
CA ILE A 74 -3.78 -10.63 12.34
C ILE A 74 -4.68 -10.27 11.15
N ILE A 75 -4.25 -10.56 9.92
CA ILE A 75 -5.05 -10.28 8.71
C ILE A 75 -6.34 -11.11 8.72
N GLN A 76 -6.25 -12.39 9.05
CA GLN A 76 -7.41 -13.29 9.11
C GLN A 76 -8.42 -12.83 10.18
N GLU A 77 -7.95 -12.49 11.38
CA GLU A 77 -8.82 -11.94 12.44
C GLU A 77 -9.45 -10.60 12.01
N THR A 78 -8.71 -9.75 11.30
CA THR A 78 -9.22 -8.49 10.75
C THR A 78 -10.38 -8.73 9.76
N ILE A 79 -10.27 -9.75 8.90
CA ILE A 79 -11.36 -10.14 7.99
C ILE A 79 -12.57 -10.70 8.74
N GLU A 80 -12.34 -11.58 9.71
CA GLU A 80 -13.41 -12.20 10.51
C GLU A 80 -14.24 -11.15 11.27
N LYS A 81 -13.60 -10.11 11.80
CA LYS A 81 -14.29 -8.97 12.43
C LYS A 81 -15.14 -8.12 11.47
N ASN A 82 -15.00 -8.32 10.16
CA ASN A 82 -15.77 -7.67 9.12
C ASN A 82 -16.62 -8.67 8.32
N SER A 83 -16.85 -9.88 8.85
CA SER A 83 -17.60 -10.95 8.15
C SER A 83 -19.09 -10.64 7.93
N ASP A 84 -19.64 -9.67 8.66
CA ASP A 84 -21.01 -9.17 8.52
C ASP A 84 -21.20 -8.22 7.32
N ARG A 85 -20.13 -7.88 6.61
CA ARG A 85 -20.15 -6.91 5.51
C ARG A 85 -20.45 -7.58 4.19
N GLU A 86 -21.35 -6.96 3.43
CA GLU A 86 -21.63 -7.35 2.06
C GLU A 86 -20.54 -6.83 1.11
N GLY A 87 -20.20 -7.64 0.12
CA GLY A 87 -19.22 -7.31 -0.92
C GLY A 87 -17.77 -7.60 -0.54
N ASP A 88 -16.89 -7.46 -1.54
CA ASP A 88 -15.46 -7.61 -1.33
C ASP A 88 -14.87 -6.36 -0.66
N LEU A 89 -13.80 -6.56 0.09
CA LEU A 89 -13.06 -5.55 0.84
C LEU A 89 -11.71 -5.32 0.20
N LEU A 90 -11.21 -4.08 0.29
CA LEU A 90 -9.82 -3.73 0.04
C LEU A 90 -9.11 -3.56 1.38
N LEU A 91 -7.94 -4.18 1.49
CA LEU A 91 -7.05 -4.12 2.64
C LEU A 91 -5.77 -3.40 2.21
N GLU A 92 -5.49 -2.26 2.84
CA GLU A 92 -4.21 -1.58 2.74
C GLU A 92 -3.39 -1.96 3.98
N ILE A 93 -2.44 -2.88 3.83
CA ILE A 93 -1.60 -3.40 4.91
C ILE A 93 -0.27 -2.66 4.87
N ILE A 94 0.00 -1.86 5.90
CA ILE A 94 1.11 -0.91 5.96
C ILE A 94 2.00 -1.23 7.15
N TYR A 95 3.31 -1.34 6.90
CA TYR A 95 4.31 -1.21 7.95
C TYR A 95 4.97 0.16 7.87
N SER A 96 4.99 0.85 9.02
CA SER A 96 5.54 2.19 9.17
C SER A 96 6.78 2.19 10.05
N GLY A 97 7.75 3.05 9.74
CA GLY A 97 9.06 3.08 10.40
C GLY A 97 9.06 3.27 11.92
N GLY A 98 8.01 3.87 12.50
CA GLY A 98 7.88 4.05 13.94
C GLY A 98 8.79 5.15 14.48
N MET A 99 9.32 4.91 15.68
CA MET A 99 10.12 5.90 16.41
C MET A 99 11.50 6.12 15.79
N ALA A 100 12.00 7.33 15.91
CA ALA A 100 13.32 7.70 15.41
C ALA A 100 14.38 7.49 16.49
N GLY A 101 15.55 7.00 16.10
CA GLY A 101 16.73 6.92 16.96
C GLY A 101 17.50 8.24 17.02
N GLU A 102 18.69 8.18 17.60
CA GLU A 102 19.52 9.36 17.91
C GLU A 102 19.78 10.27 16.71
N THR A 103 20.04 9.70 15.53
CA THR A 103 20.33 10.46 14.30
C THR A 103 19.08 11.00 13.61
N ARG A 104 17.89 10.60 14.08
CA ARG A 104 16.58 10.82 13.44
C ARG A 104 16.43 10.20 12.04
N LEU A 105 17.45 9.50 11.55
CA LEU A 105 17.42 8.77 10.28
C LEU A 105 17.41 7.26 10.50
N ASN A 106 17.97 6.79 11.62
CA ASN A 106 17.78 5.42 12.08
C ASN A 106 16.45 5.27 12.84
N THR A 107 15.91 4.05 12.86
CA THR A 107 14.74 3.70 13.67
C THR A 107 15.17 3.38 15.11
N ALA A 108 14.27 3.65 16.05
CA ALA A 108 14.34 3.18 17.43
C ALA A 108 13.25 2.11 17.62
N GLY A 109 13.65 0.85 17.58
CA GLY A 109 12.73 -0.30 17.72
C GLY A 109 12.14 -0.78 16.39
N SER A 110 11.03 -1.51 16.50
CA SER A 110 10.36 -2.17 15.38
C SER A 110 9.39 -1.25 14.64
N ALA A 111 9.11 -1.60 13.38
CA ALA A 111 8.06 -1.00 12.59
C ALA A 111 6.67 -1.18 13.23
N VAL A 112 5.71 -0.35 12.83
CA VAL A 112 4.34 -0.35 13.34
C VAL A 112 3.38 -0.79 12.24
N LEU A 113 2.51 -1.76 12.55
CA LEU A 113 1.54 -2.33 11.61
C LEU A 113 0.20 -1.59 11.67
N TYR A 114 -0.32 -1.26 10.49
CA TYR A 114 -1.67 -0.77 10.26
C TYR A 114 -2.34 -1.57 9.15
N ILE A 115 -3.61 -1.93 9.32
CA ILE A 115 -4.42 -2.56 8.27
C ILE A 115 -5.70 -1.75 8.14
N LEU A 116 -5.79 -0.96 7.06
CA LEU A 116 -7.01 -0.26 6.71
C LEU A 116 -7.92 -1.18 5.91
N VAL A 117 -9.17 -1.33 6.37
CA VAL A 117 -10.22 -2.06 5.67
C VAL A 117 -11.26 -1.10 5.12
N ILE A 118 -11.51 -1.14 3.82
CA ILE A 118 -12.55 -0.34 3.16
C ILE A 118 -13.31 -1.18 2.12
N PRO A 119 -14.50 -0.75 1.67
CA PRO A 119 -15.24 -1.47 0.63
C PRO A 119 -14.45 -1.43 -0.66
N LEU A 120 -14.34 -2.56 -1.36
CA LEU A 120 -13.70 -2.60 -2.66
C LEU A 120 -14.53 -1.82 -3.68
N LYS A 121 -13.91 -0.86 -4.35
CA LYS A 121 -14.48 -0.19 -5.53
C LYS A 121 -13.77 -0.70 -6.77
N THR A 122 -14.51 -1.32 -7.67
CA THR A 122 -13.97 -1.77 -8.96
C THR A 122 -14.15 -0.68 -10.02
N PRO A 123 -13.21 -0.56 -10.98
CA PRO A 123 -13.43 0.26 -12.16
C PRO A 123 -14.71 -0.12 -12.91
N PRO A 124 -15.33 0.81 -13.66
CA PRO A 124 -16.49 0.52 -14.49
C PRO A 124 -16.21 -0.60 -15.50
N VAL A 125 -17.21 -1.45 -15.76
CA VAL A 125 -17.11 -2.55 -16.74
C VAL A 125 -16.66 -2.07 -18.11
N GLU A 126 -17.13 -0.90 -18.54
CA GLU A 126 -16.77 -0.28 -19.82
C GLU A 126 -15.24 -0.09 -20.00
N TRP A 127 -14.50 0.15 -18.92
CA TRP A 127 -13.03 0.29 -18.99
C TRP A 127 -12.36 -1.02 -19.42
N TYR A 128 -12.93 -2.16 -19.07
CA TYR A 128 -12.43 -3.48 -19.45
C TYR A 128 -12.84 -3.86 -20.88
N GLU A 129 -14.03 -3.44 -21.31
CA GLU A 129 -14.57 -3.77 -22.64
C GLU A 129 -14.00 -2.88 -23.76
N LYS A 130 -13.86 -1.58 -23.49
CA LYS A 130 -13.45 -0.57 -24.48
C LYS A 130 -12.01 -0.12 -24.32
N GLY A 131 -11.36 -0.50 -23.21
CA GLY A 131 -10.05 -0.03 -22.83
C GLY A 131 -10.06 1.36 -22.21
N ILE A 132 -8.89 1.78 -21.76
CA ILE A 132 -8.65 3.10 -21.14
C ILE A 132 -7.62 3.90 -21.93
N LYS A 133 -7.71 5.22 -21.84
CA LYS A 133 -6.69 6.15 -22.33
C LYS A 133 -5.59 6.30 -21.28
N LEU A 134 -4.35 6.29 -21.74
CA LEU A 134 -3.16 6.50 -20.90
C LEU A 134 -2.45 7.79 -21.29
N ALA A 135 -1.90 8.49 -20.30
CA ALA A 135 -1.06 9.66 -20.49
C ALA A 135 0.40 9.33 -20.15
N SER A 136 1.32 9.52 -21.09
CA SER A 136 2.74 9.26 -20.87
C SER A 136 3.36 10.27 -19.89
N PHE A 137 4.15 9.78 -18.94
CA PHE A 137 4.88 10.60 -17.97
C PHE A 137 6.32 10.11 -17.86
N ALA A 138 7.29 10.98 -18.13
CA ALA A 138 8.70 10.62 -18.10
C ALA A 138 9.19 10.51 -16.65
N TYR A 139 9.31 9.28 -16.16
CA TYR A 139 9.68 8.99 -14.77
C TYR A 139 10.19 7.56 -14.61
N GLN A 140 11.29 7.41 -13.87
CA GLN A 140 11.77 6.10 -13.41
C GLN A 140 11.49 5.98 -11.91
N ARG A 141 10.72 4.97 -11.53
CA ARG A 141 10.46 4.68 -10.11
C ARG A 141 11.76 4.26 -9.44
N GLN A 142 12.03 4.85 -8.27
CA GLN A 142 13.10 4.41 -7.38
C GLN A 142 12.72 3.08 -6.73
N TRP A 143 13.65 2.11 -6.74
CA TRP A 143 13.49 0.77 -6.16
C TRP A 143 12.13 0.13 -6.50
N PRO A 144 11.81 -0.08 -7.80
CA PRO A 144 10.51 -0.59 -8.24
C PRO A 144 10.18 -1.98 -7.68
N GLU A 145 11.18 -2.73 -7.25
CA GLU A 145 11.09 -4.03 -6.59
C GLU A 145 10.68 -3.97 -5.11
N ILE A 146 10.57 -2.77 -4.53
CA ILE A 146 10.17 -2.52 -3.16
C ILE A 146 8.85 -1.76 -3.17
N LYS A 147 7.83 -2.29 -2.48
CA LYS A 147 6.49 -1.68 -2.45
C LYS A 147 6.42 -0.59 -1.37
N LEU A 148 7.15 0.50 -1.61
CA LEU A 148 7.13 1.72 -0.79
C LEU A 148 5.83 2.52 -0.98
N LEU A 149 5.39 3.27 0.03
CA LEU A 149 4.31 4.27 -0.10
C LEU A 149 4.71 5.51 -0.94
N SER A 150 5.94 5.60 -1.44
CA SER A 150 6.39 6.71 -2.27
C SER A 150 5.76 6.66 -3.67
N TYR A 151 4.61 7.32 -3.83
CA TYR A 151 3.84 7.46 -5.08
C TYR A 151 3.72 8.92 -5.54
N VAL A 152 4.60 9.81 -5.04
CA VAL A 152 4.56 11.26 -5.37
C VAL A 152 4.53 11.50 -6.88
N ALA A 153 5.33 10.77 -7.65
CA ALA A 153 5.33 10.88 -9.12
C ALA A 153 4.00 10.47 -9.76
N GLY A 154 3.32 9.44 -9.23
CA GLY A 154 1.97 9.07 -9.68
C GLY A 154 0.96 10.16 -9.40
N VAL A 155 1.01 10.75 -8.20
CA VAL A 155 0.15 11.90 -7.85
C VAL A 155 0.39 13.08 -8.79
N ILE A 156 1.65 13.44 -9.04
CA ILE A 156 2.01 14.52 -9.99
C ILE A 156 1.49 14.21 -11.39
N ALA A 157 1.69 12.98 -11.89
CA ALA A 157 1.22 12.58 -13.22
C ALA A 157 -0.31 12.69 -13.34
N HIS A 158 -1.05 12.30 -12.29
CA HIS A 158 -2.51 12.43 -12.23
C HIS A 158 -2.98 13.89 -12.23
N GLN A 159 -2.25 14.76 -11.52
CA GLN A 159 -2.56 16.20 -11.45
C GLN A 159 -2.17 16.97 -12.73
N THR A 160 -1.28 16.42 -13.55
CA THR A 160 -0.73 17.07 -14.75
C THR A 160 -1.19 16.36 -16.02
N VAL A 161 -0.40 15.42 -16.55
CA VAL A 161 -0.57 14.81 -17.87
C VAL A 161 -1.87 14.00 -18.01
N VAL A 162 -2.32 13.31 -16.95
CA VAL A 162 -3.58 12.56 -16.99
C VAL A 162 -4.75 13.52 -17.12
N LYS A 163 -4.75 14.61 -16.34
CA LYS A 163 -5.76 15.66 -16.41
C LYS A 163 -5.74 16.40 -17.74
N GLU A 164 -4.56 16.82 -18.20
CA GLU A 164 -4.36 17.53 -19.47
C GLU A 164 -4.87 16.72 -20.67
N HIS A 165 -4.57 15.42 -20.68
CA HIS A 165 -4.96 14.53 -21.77
C HIS A 165 -6.31 13.84 -21.55
N GLN A 166 -7.04 14.14 -20.46
CA GLN A 166 -8.29 13.46 -20.12
C GLN A 166 -8.16 11.93 -20.16
N ALA A 167 -7.05 11.41 -19.64
CA ALA A 167 -6.76 9.99 -19.55
C ALA A 167 -7.28 9.41 -18.22
N GLN A 168 -7.29 8.08 -18.09
CA GLN A 168 -7.66 7.40 -16.83
C GLN A 168 -6.44 7.10 -15.95
N GLU A 169 -5.25 6.93 -16.53
CA GLU A 169 -4.04 6.56 -15.80
C GLU A 169 -2.77 7.05 -16.52
N ALA A 170 -1.70 7.22 -15.75
CA ALA A 170 -0.38 7.55 -16.25
C ALA A 170 0.41 6.30 -16.69
N LEU A 171 1.14 6.43 -17.80
CA LEU A 171 2.11 5.45 -18.26
C LEU A 171 3.52 5.98 -18.02
N PHE A 172 4.26 5.37 -17.09
CA PHE A 172 5.63 5.79 -16.83
C PHE A 172 6.58 5.32 -17.93
N ILE A 173 7.36 6.25 -18.44
CA ILE A 173 8.41 6.00 -19.44
C ILE A 173 9.75 6.31 -18.78
N SER A 174 10.59 5.29 -18.64
CA SER A 174 11.95 5.47 -18.15
C SER A 174 12.74 6.38 -19.10
N PRO A 175 13.30 7.51 -18.64
CA PRO A 175 14.10 8.40 -19.48
C PRO A 175 15.37 7.72 -20.04
N ASP A 176 15.96 6.83 -19.25
CA ASP A 176 17.28 6.25 -19.55
C ASP A 176 17.18 5.02 -20.45
N GLU A 177 16.18 4.16 -20.22
CA GLU A 177 16.05 2.89 -20.95
C GLU A 177 14.97 2.91 -22.04
N LYS A 178 14.16 3.97 -22.11
CA LYS A 178 12.91 4.04 -22.92
C LYS A 178 11.96 2.84 -22.69
N LYS A 179 12.13 2.10 -21.59
CA LYS A 179 11.25 0.99 -21.21
C LYS A 179 10.04 1.53 -20.47
N THR A 180 8.89 0.96 -20.81
CA THR A 180 7.61 1.30 -20.20
C THR A 180 7.41 0.51 -18.92
N VAL A 181 7.13 1.19 -17.82
CA VAL A 181 6.67 0.54 -16.58
C VAL A 181 5.26 1.03 -16.30
N PHE A 182 4.29 0.12 -16.34
CA PHE A 182 2.93 0.45 -15.94
C PHE A 182 2.89 0.74 -14.45
N GLY A 183 2.23 1.83 -14.05
CA GLY A 183 1.91 2.08 -12.65
C GLY A 183 0.93 1.02 -12.14
N ARG A 184 1.39 -0.18 -11.79
CA ARG A 184 0.54 -1.25 -11.26
C ARG A 184 0.01 -0.83 -9.89
N HIS A 185 -1.20 -0.24 -9.89
CA HIS A 185 -1.90 0.14 -8.68
C HIS A 185 -2.63 -1.04 -8.01
N TYR A 186 -2.96 -2.13 -8.71
CA TYR A 186 -3.70 -3.25 -8.10
C TYR A 186 -3.40 -4.58 -8.80
N ILE A 187 -2.43 -5.36 -8.28
CA ILE A 187 -2.37 -6.83 -8.45
C ILE A 187 -1.83 -7.44 -7.15
#